data_AF-A0A6M0AYH1-F1
#
_entry.id   AF-A0A6M0AYH1-F1
#
_cell.length_a   1.000
_cell.length_b   1.000
_cell.length_c   1.000
_cell.angle_alpha   90.00
_cell.angle_beta   90.00
_cell.angle_gamma   90.00
#
_symmetry.space_group_name_H-M   'P 1'
#
loop_
_entity.id
_entity.type
_entity.pdbx_description
1 polymer ?
#
loop_
_entity_poly.entity_id
_entity_poly.type
_entity_poly.pdbx_seq_one_letter_code
_entity_poly.pdbx_strand_id
1 'polypeptide(L)'
;MTGKQICLISPGHVASNPRLVKEANALHQAGYEVRVIVCDYMAAVRPLDATILSQAPWRYIQVKLDSKVRYFNQRFWQELARKVASTGIIPHLSIATWAHSPISYQLERAAATEPADLYIAHNLAALPAAAIASSTHNAKLGFDAEDFHVGQLGDIAENKIEIAIRNYIERTLLPRCQHLTAASPMIAQAYGKRYGVKME
;
A
#
# COMPACT_ATOMS: atom_id res chain seq x y z
N MET A 1 -29.94 3.72 5.26
CA MET A 1 -28.80 4.51 4.74
C MET A 1 -27.59 3.60 4.82
N THR A 2 -27.11 3.08 3.70
CA THR A 2 -25.86 2.30 3.67
C THR A 2 -24.73 3.24 4.05
N GLY A 3 -23.96 2.91 5.10
CA GLY A 3 -22.84 3.73 5.54
C GLY A 3 -21.79 3.83 4.43
N LYS A 4 -21.03 4.92 4.40
CA LYS A 4 -19.91 5.02 3.44
C LYS A 4 -18.86 3.94 3.76
N GLN A 5 -18.35 3.30 2.72
CA GLN A 5 -17.41 2.19 2.81
C GLN A 5 -15.98 2.69 2.62
N ILE A 6 -15.08 2.30 3.53
CA ILE A 6 -13.66 2.66 3.47
C ILE A 6 -12.84 1.38 3.52
N CYS A 7 -11.94 1.21 2.54
CA CYS A 7 -11.03 0.08 2.47
C CYS A 7 -9.59 0.52 2.76
N LEU A 8 -9.01 0.02 3.85
CA LEU A 8 -7.61 0.23 4.18
C LEU A 8 -6.80 -0.96 3.67
N ILE A 9 -5.68 -0.70 3.00
CA ILE A 9 -4.83 -1.73 2.39
C ILE A 9 -3.42 -1.59 2.92
N SER A 10 -2.86 -2.68 3.45
CA SER A 10 -1.48 -2.71 3.95
C SER A 10 -0.75 -3.96 3.46
N PRO A 11 0.54 -3.86 3.08
CA PRO A 11 1.34 -5.02 2.66
C PRO A 11 1.83 -5.88 3.83
N GLY A 12 1.68 -5.40 5.06
CA GLY A 12 2.14 -6.09 6.26
C GLY A 12 1.06 -6.94 6.92
N HIS A 13 1.47 -7.61 7.99
CA HIS A 13 0.58 -8.15 9.01
C HIS A 13 -0.11 -7.00 9.77
N VAL A 14 -1.35 -7.22 10.23
CA VAL A 14 -2.07 -6.21 11.03
C VAL A 14 -1.34 -5.91 12.34
N ALA A 15 -0.71 -6.92 12.96
CA ALA A 15 0.07 -6.75 14.17
C ALA A 15 1.34 -5.91 13.98
N SER A 16 1.84 -5.80 12.75
CA SER A 16 3.01 -4.99 12.42
C SER A 16 2.64 -3.54 12.10
N ASN A 17 1.35 -3.20 12.05
CA ASN A 17 0.89 -1.86 11.68
C ASN A 17 -0.17 -1.32 12.66
N PRO A 18 0.27 -0.85 13.85
CA PRO A 18 -0.66 -0.28 14.83
C PRO A 18 -1.32 1.02 14.36
N ARG A 19 -0.76 1.72 13.37
CA ARG A 19 -1.35 2.94 12.78
C ARG A 19 -2.62 2.59 12.00
N LEU A 20 -2.53 1.61 11.09
CA LEU A 20 -3.67 1.01 10.39
C LEU A 20 -4.79 0.60 11.35
N VAL A 21 -4.47 -0.11 12.43
CA VAL A 21 -5.48 -0.59 13.40
C VAL A 21 -6.20 0.57 14.08
N LYS A 22 -5.46 1.60 14.51
CA LYS A 22 -6.04 2.79 15.15
C LYS A 22 -6.95 3.55 14.18
N GLU A 23 -6.53 3.71 12.93
CA GLU A 23 -7.34 4.35 11.90
C GLU A 23 -8.61 3.56 11.59
N ALA A 24 -8.49 2.24 11.40
CA ALA A 24 -9.63 1.36 11.17
C ALA A 24 -10.66 1.46 12.30
N ASN A 25 -10.21 1.47 13.55
CA ASN A 25 -11.07 1.61 14.72
C ASN A 25 -11.72 3.00 14.78
N ALA A 26 -10.98 4.07 14.51
CA ALA A 26 -11.51 5.44 14.53
C ALA A 26 -12.58 5.63 13.44
N LEU A 27 -12.34 5.14 12.23
CA LEU A 27 -13.31 5.18 11.13
C LEU A 27 -14.57 4.36 11.47
N HIS A 28 -14.41 3.17 12.05
CA HIS A 28 -15.55 2.38 12.49
C HIS A 28 -16.37 3.11 13.57
N GLN A 29 -15.71 3.70 14.57
CA GLN A 29 -16.36 4.48 15.63
C GLN A 29 -17.08 5.72 15.10
N ALA A 30 -16.59 6.31 14.01
CA ALA A 30 -17.25 7.39 13.30
C ALA A 30 -18.46 6.94 12.44
N GLY A 31 -18.76 5.63 12.41
CA GLY A 31 -19.92 5.06 11.73
C GLY A 31 -19.67 4.64 10.28
N TYR A 32 -18.42 4.57 9.83
CA TYR A 32 -18.07 4.07 8.49
C TYR A 32 -18.05 2.53 8.46
N GLU A 33 -18.40 1.97 7.30
CA GLU A 33 -18.20 0.55 7.02
C GLU A 33 -16.75 0.32 6.63
N VAL A 34 -15.95 -0.16 7.57
CA VAL A 34 -14.50 -0.34 7.37
C VAL A 34 -14.16 -1.77 6.95
N ARG A 35 -13.32 -1.87 5.92
CA ARG A 35 -12.67 -3.12 5.49
C ARG A 35 -11.16 -2.96 5.49
N VAL A 36 -10.44 -3.95 6.00
CA VAL A 36 -8.97 -3.96 6.06
C VAL A 36 -8.42 -5.13 5.25
N ILE A 37 -7.54 -4.84 4.30
CA ILE A 37 -6.84 -5.86 3.50
C ILE A 37 -5.37 -5.85 3.92
N VAL A 38 -4.91 -6.98 4.45
CA VAL A 38 -3.55 -7.19 4.96
C VAL A 38 -2.97 -8.47 4.39
N CYS A 39 -1.66 -8.63 4.47
CA CYS A 39 -1.00 -9.86 4.05
C CYS A 39 -0.68 -10.77 5.24
N ASP A 40 -0.73 -12.08 4.98
CA ASP A 40 -0.28 -13.12 5.90
C ASP A 40 0.86 -13.91 5.24
N TYR A 41 2.11 -13.62 5.67
CA TYR A 41 3.30 -14.27 5.13
C TYR A 41 4.26 -14.82 6.18
N MET A 42 4.18 -14.38 7.44
CA MET A 42 5.00 -14.85 8.55
C MET A 42 4.16 -15.65 9.54
N ALA A 43 4.39 -16.96 9.59
CA ALA A 43 3.73 -17.84 10.56
C ALA A 43 3.95 -17.39 12.01
N ALA A 44 5.12 -16.82 12.33
CA ALA A 44 5.46 -16.32 13.65
C ALA A 44 4.60 -15.13 14.12
N VAL A 45 4.02 -14.35 13.21
CA VAL A 45 3.23 -13.14 13.54
C VAL A 45 1.74 -13.46 13.66
N ARG A 46 1.27 -14.58 13.09
CA ARG A 46 -0.15 -14.99 13.09
C ARG A 46 -0.83 -15.02 14.46
N PRO A 47 -0.17 -15.45 15.57
CA PRO A 47 -0.82 -15.40 16.88
C PRO A 47 -1.14 -13.97 17.35
N LEU A 48 -0.27 -13.00 17.01
CA LEU A 48 -0.50 -11.59 17.31
C LEU A 48 -1.61 -11.02 16.43
N ASP A 49 -1.62 -11.36 15.14
CA ASP A 49 -2.73 -10.99 14.25
C ASP A 49 -4.06 -11.50 14.79
N ALA A 50 -4.14 -12.78 15.19
CA ALA A 50 -5.36 -13.38 15.72
C ALA A 50 -5.88 -12.65 16.97
N THR A 51 -4.98 -12.18 17.83
CA THR A 51 -5.33 -11.39 19.02
C THR A 51 -6.01 -10.08 18.62
N ILE A 52 -5.51 -9.38 17.60
CA ILE A 52 -6.08 -8.12 17.13
C ILE A 52 -7.38 -8.36 16.35
N LEU A 53 -7.37 -9.32 15.42
CA LEU A 53 -8.50 -9.59 14.53
C LEU A 53 -9.72 -10.16 15.28
N SER A 54 -9.51 -10.93 16.36
CA SER A 54 -10.62 -11.40 17.21
C SER A 54 -11.38 -10.29 17.92
N GLN A 55 -10.78 -9.11 18.06
CA GLN A 55 -11.36 -7.93 18.70
C GLN A 55 -11.73 -6.83 17.68
N ALA A 56 -11.42 -7.03 16.40
CA ALA A 56 -11.62 -6.04 15.36
C ALA A 56 -13.13 -5.87 15.08
N PRO A 57 -13.68 -4.64 15.19
CA PRO A 57 -15.09 -4.39 14.89
C PRO A 57 -15.35 -4.22 13.38
N TRP A 58 -14.30 -4.28 12.56
CA TRP A 58 -14.32 -4.09 11.11
C TRP A 58 -14.04 -5.39 10.36
N ARG A 59 -14.44 -5.43 9.08
CA ARG A 59 -14.23 -6.60 8.22
C ARG A 59 -12.79 -6.66 7.74
N TYR A 60 -12.27 -7.86 7.48
CA TYR A 60 -10.90 -7.99 7.00
C TYR A 60 -10.69 -9.13 6.01
N ILE A 61 -9.62 -9.00 5.23
CA ILE A 61 -9.13 -10.02 4.30
C ILE A 61 -7.63 -10.21 4.54
N GLN A 62 -7.24 -11.45 4.80
CA GLN A 62 -5.84 -11.85 4.87
C GLN A 62 -5.41 -12.49 3.56
N VAL A 63 -4.55 -11.79 2.82
CA VAL A 63 -3.96 -12.28 1.58
C VAL A 63 -2.76 -13.16 1.92
N LYS A 64 -2.95 -14.48 1.83
CA LYS A 64 -1.90 -15.47 2.11
C LYS A 64 -0.88 -15.50 0.99
N LEU A 65 0.41 -15.51 1.31
CA LEU A 65 1.55 -15.61 0.38
C LEU A 65 2.08 -17.05 0.17
N ASP A 66 1.29 -18.05 0.53
CA ASP A 66 1.71 -19.41 0.93
C ASP A 66 2.23 -20.35 -0.17
N SER A 67 1.96 -20.12 -1.46
CA SER A 67 2.46 -21.02 -2.49
C SER A 67 3.86 -20.65 -2.97
N LYS A 68 4.84 -21.51 -2.65
CA LYS A 68 6.25 -21.39 -3.10
C LYS A 68 6.37 -21.16 -4.61
N VAL A 69 5.51 -21.81 -5.40
CA VAL A 69 5.45 -21.65 -6.87
C VAL A 69 5.03 -20.23 -7.25
N ARG A 70 4.01 -19.66 -6.61
CA ARG A 70 3.56 -18.29 -6.89
C ARG A 70 4.59 -17.26 -6.44
N TYR A 71 5.22 -17.47 -5.28
CA TYR A 71 6.31 -16.64 -4.82
C TYR A 71 7.49 -16.64 -5.80
N PHE A 72 7.91 -17.82 -6.27
CA PHE A 72 8.99 -17.94 -7.25
C PHE A 72 8.65 -17.24 -8.57
N ASN A 73 7.45 -17.47 -9.11
CA ASN A 73 6.97 -16.79 -10.30
C ASN A 73 6.95 -15.27 -10.13
N GLN A 74 6.48 -14.79 -8.96
CA GLN A 74 6.45 -13.35 -8.67
C GLN A 74 7.84 -12.74 -8.54
N ARG A 75 8.78 -13.46 -7.93
CA ARG A 75 10.19 -13.04 -7.88
C ARG A 75 10.80 -13.00 -9.27
N PHE A 76 10.54 -13.99 -10.12
CA PHE A 76 10.98 -13.96 -11.50
C PHE A 76 10.47 -12.71 -12.25
N TRP A 77 9.17 -12.40 -12.13
CA TRP A 77 8.60 -11.19 -12.74
C TRP A 77 9.14 -9.90 -12.13
N GLN A 78 9.41 -9.88 -10.82
CA GLN A 78 10.06 -8.75 -10.15
C GLN A 78 11.46 -8.51 -10.71
N GLU A 79 12.28 -9.55 -10.85
CA GLU A 79 13.64 -9.42 -11.39
C GLU A 79 13.61 -8.97 -12.85
N LEU A 80 12.68 -9.48 -13.66
CA LEU A 80 12.49 -9.01 -15.02
C LEU A 80 12.10 -7.52 -15.05
N ALA A 81 11.16 -7.11 -14.20
CA ALA A 81 10.74 -5.71 -14.10
C ALA A 81 11.87 -4.79 -13.61
N ARG A 82 12.71 -5.26 -12.68
CA ARG A 82 13.93 -4.55 -12.24
C ARG A 82 14.95 -4.41 -13.36
N LYS A 83 15.12 -5.45 -14.19
CA LYS A 83 15.99 -5.41 -15.37
C LYS A 83 15.48 -4.44 -16.45
N VAL A 84 14.16 -4.28 -16.58
CA VAL A 84 13.60 -3.22 -17.45
C VAL A 84 13.86 -1.85 -16.83
N ALA A 85 13.60 -1.67 -15.53
CA ALA A 85 13.83 -0.41 -14.82
C ALA A 85 15.31 0.01 -14.82
N SER A 86 16.25 -0.94 -14.83
CA SER A 86 17.69 -0.66 -14.87
C SER A 86 18.17 -0.07 -16.20
N THR A 87 17.35 -0.12 -17.26
CA THR A 87 17.62 0.60 -18.52
C THR A 87 17.48 2.12 -18.39
N GLY A 88 17.02 2.61 -17.24
CA GLY A 88 16.80 4.03 -16.95
C GLY A 88 15.42 4.55 -17.39
N ILE A 89 14.62 3.72 -18.05
CA ILE A 89 13.26 4.06 -18.48
C ILE A 89 12.27 3.11 -17.81
N ILE A 90 11.30 3.68 -17.09
CA ILE A 90 10.16 2.95 -16.54
C ILE A 90 8.94 3.31 -17.40
N PRO A 91 8.53 2.44 -18.34
CA PRO A 91 7.55 2.83 -19.36
C PRO A 91 6.10 2.82 -18.84
N HIS A 92 5.83 2.10 -17.74
CA HIS A 92 4.48 1.98 -17.20
C HIS A 92 4.47 1.71 -15.69
N LEU A 93 3.39 2.14 -15.01
CA LEU A 93 3.20 1.95 -13.57
C LEU A 93 3.22 0.46 -13.18
N SER A 94 2.67 -0.42 -14.01
CA SER A 94 2.71 -1.86 -13.75
C SER A 94 4.13 -2.40 -13.61
N ILE A 95 5.10 -1.93 -14.42
CA ILE A 95 6.51 -2.32 -14.30
C ILE A 95 7.09 -1.83 -12.99
N ALA A 96 6.82 -0.57 -12.63
CA ALA A 96 7.26 -0.03 -11.34
C ALA A 96 6.70 -0.83 -10.16
N THR A 97 5.41 -1.17 -10.20
CA THR A 97 4.73 -1.97 -9.17
C THR A 97 5.36 -3.36 -9.03
N TRP A 98 5.57 -4.07 -10.15
CA TRP A 98 6.22 -5.38 -10.16
C TRP A 98 7.66 -5.32 -9.66
N ALA A 99 8.42 -4.30 -10.05
CA ALA A 99 9.80 -4.12 -9.63
C ALA A 99 9.88 -3.80 -8.12
N HIS A 100 8.96 -2.98 -7.60
CA HIS A 100 8.95 -2.56 -6.21
C HIS A 100 8.62 -3.72 -5.26
N SER A 101 7.45 -4.34 -5.40
CA SER A 101 7.05 -5.42 -4.49
C SER A 101 6.11 -6.43 -5.14
N PRO A 102 6.41 -7.75 -5.04
CA PRO A 102 5.57 -8.82 -5.57
C PRO A 102 4.22 -8.93 -4.84
N ILE A 103 4.12 -8.35 -3.65
CA ILE A 103 2.91 -8.38 -2.82
C ILE A 103 1.80 -7.48 -3.38
N SER A 104 2.19 -6.39 -4.05
CA SER A 104 1.29 -5.34 -4.52
C SER A 104 0.21 -5.92 -5.45
N TYR A 105 0.57 -6.89 -6.29
CA TYR A 105 -0.37 -7.54 -7.20
C TYR A 105 -1.38 -8.43 -6.49
N GLN A 106 -0.99 -9.07 -5.38
CA GLN A 106 -1.93 -9.88 -4.60
C GLN A 106 -2.91 -9.00 -3.83
N LEU A 107 -2.42 -7.88 -3.29
CA LEU A 107 -3.25 -6.84 -2.69
C LEU A 107 -4.21 -6.23 -3.73
N GLU A 108 -3.72 -5.93 -4.94
CA GLU A 108 -4.54 -5.41 -6.04
C GLU A 108 -5.71 -6.34 -6.34
N ARG A 109 -5.44 -7.65 -6.51
CA ARG A 109 -6.48 -8.64 -6.78
C ARG A 109 -7.51 -8.71 -5.65
N ALA A 110 -7.08 -8.65 -4.40
CA ALA A 110 -7.98 -8.67 -3.26
C ALA A 110 -8.78 -7.36 -3.15
N ALA A 111 -8.14 -6.21 -3.35
CA ALA A 111 -8.78 -4.91 -3.26
C ALA A 111 -9.78 -4.66 -4.39
N ALA A 112 -9.49 -5.14 -5.59
CA ALA A 112 -10.37 -5.01 -6.75
C ALA A 112 -11.70 -5.77 -6.60
N THR A 113 -11.78 -6.79 -5.74
CA THR A 113 -13.05 -7.51 -5.48
C THR A 113 -13.90 -6.86 -4.40
N GLU A 114 -13.37 -5.87 -3.68
CA GLU A 114 -14.04 -5.28 -2.52
C GLU A 114 -14.45 -3.84 -2.84
N PRO A 115 -15.74 -3.57 -3.13
CA PRO A 115 -16.20 -2.20 -3.35
C PRO A 115 -16.03 -1.34 -2.09
N ALA A 116 -15.65 -0.08 -2.28
CA ALA A 116 -15.57 0.95 -1.26
C ALA A 116 -15.67 2.35 -1.90
N ASP A 117 -16.02 3.37 -1.13
CA ASP A 117 -16.07 4.77 -1.56
C ASP A 117 -14.70 5.46 -1.46
N LEU A 118 -13.79 4.90 -0.66
CA LEU A 118 -12.43 5.38 -0.45
C LEU A 118 -11.49 4.19 -0.18
N TYR A 119 -10.36 4.15 -0.88
CA TYR A 119 -9.27 3.21 -0.63
C TYR A 119 -8.06 3.94 -0.08
N ILE A 120 -7.58 3.56 1.11
CA ILE A 120 -6.41 4.19 1.73
C ILE A 120 -5.27 3.16 1.76
N ALA A 121 -4.18 3.47 1.07
CA ALA A 121 -2.98 2.67 1.12
C ALA A 121 -2.11 3.06 2.31
N HIS A 122 -1.83 2.09 3.16
CA HIS A 122 -0.83 2.13 4.21
C HIS A 122 0.46 1.52 3.67
N ASN A 123 1.51 2.33 3.54
CA ASN A 123 2.80 2.00 2.92
C ASN A 123 2.80 2.00 1.38
N LEU A 124 3.94 2.38 0.78
CA LEU A 124 4.12 2.50 -0.67
C LEU A 124 3.74 1.23 -1.47
N ALA A 125 4.00 0.04 -0.93
CA ALA A 125 3.66 -1.20 -1.63
C ALA A 125 2.14 -1.45 -1.77
N ALA A 126 1.31 -0.81 -0.93
CA ALA A 126 -0.15 -0.85 -1.07
C ALA A 126 -0.70 0.21 -2.03
N LEU A 127 0.06 1.28 -2.33
CA LEU A 127 -0.43 2.43 -3.10
C LEU A 127 -0.90 2.06 -4.52
N PRO A 128 -0.16 1.23 -5.30
CA PRO A 128 -0.67 0.76 -6.59
C PRO A 128 -1.97 -0.04 -6.47
N ALA A 129 -2.11 -0.88 -5.44
CA ALA A 129 -3.31 -1.68 -5.20
C ALA A 129 -4.53 -0.79 -4.91
N ALA A 130 -4.37 0.22 -4.06
CA ALA A 130 -5.42 1.20 -3.78
C ALA A 130 -5.80 2.03 -5.03
N ALA A 131 -4.80 2.42 -5.84
CA ALA A 131 -5.04 3.20 -7.06
C ALA A 131 -5.84 2.41 -8.11
N ILE A 132 -5.58 1.10 -8.21
CA ILE A 132 -6.30 0.22 -9.13
C ILE A 132 -7.72 -0.05 -8.60
N ALA A 133 -7.86 -0.39 -7.32
CA ALA A 133 -9.17 -0.63 -6.73
C ALA A 133 -10.08 0.61 -6.79
N SER A 134 -9.54 1.79 -6.46
CA SER A 134 -10.28 3.06 -6.59
C SER A 134 -10.71 3.34 -8.02
N SER A 135 -9.86 3.06 -9.01
CA SER A 135 -10.22 3.24 -10.43
C SER A 135 -11.30 2.24 -10.86
N THR A 136 -11.21 0.98 -10.44
CA THR A 136 -12.19 -0.09 -10.75
C THR A 136 -13.57 0.23 -10.20
N HIS A 137 -13.64 0.79 -8.99
CA HIS A 137 -14.91 1.08 -8.31
C HIS A 137 -15.35 2.55 -8.40
N ASN A 138 -14.66 3.36 -9.21
CA ASN A 138 -14.90 4.81 -9.33
C ASN A 138 -14.94 5.53 -7.95
N ALA A 139 -14.02 5.16 -7.09
CA ALA A 139 -13.90 5.60 -5.71
C ALA A 139 -12.75 6.58 -5.51
N LYS A 140 -12.67 7.16 -4.31
CA LYS A 140 -11.55 8.03 -3.94
C LYS A 140 -10.31 7.20 -3.60
N LEU A 141 -9.14 7.80 -3.85
CA LEU A 141 -7.84 7.26 -3.49
C LEU A 141 -7.25 8.05 -2.32
N GLY A 142 -6.72 7.34 -1.34
CA GLY A 142 -5.96 7.88 -0.23
C GLY A 142 -4.62 7.17 -0.03
N PHE A 143 -3.69 7.87 0.61
CA PHE A 143 -2.40 7.33 0.99
C PHE A 143 -1.99 7.86 2.37
N ASP A 144 -1.65 6.94 3.25
CA ASP A 144 -1.08 7.22 4.56
C ASP A 144 0.43 6.98 4.52
N ALA A 145 1.20 8.08 4.56
CA ALA A 145 2.64 8.08 4.52
C ALA A 145 3.22 7.75 5.91
N GLU A 146 3.40 6.45 6.17
CA GLU A 146 3.98 5.92 7.41
C GLU A 146 5.46 6.31 7.55
N ASP A 147 6.16 6.37 6.43
CA ASP A 147 7.58 6.72 6.30
C ASP A 147 7.81 7.57 5.05
N PHE A 148 8.94 8.27 5.00
CA PHE A 148 9.44 8.86 3.75
C PHE A 148 10.20 7.81 2.93
N HIS A 149 9.46 6.96 2.19
CA HIS A 149 9.99 5.74 1.58
C HIS A 149 11.16 5.95 0.62
N VAL A 150 11.18 7.02 -0.17
CA VAL A 150 12.34 7.33 -1.03
C VAL A 150 13.53 7.79 -0.20
N GLY A 151 13.32 8.55 0.87
CA GLY A 151 14.39 9.05 1.73
C GLY A 151 15.01 8.02 2.67
N GLN A 152 14.44 6.81 2.78
CA GLN A 152 15.04 5.70 3.53
C GLN A 152 16.32 5.16 2.86
N LEU A 153 16.54 5.48 1.59
CA LEU A 153 17.67 4.98 0.81
C LEU A 153 18.72 6.07 0.64
N GLY A 154 19.96 5.75 1.01
CA GLY A 154 21.10 6.62 0.70
C GLY A 154 21.32 6.70 -0.81
N ASP A 155 21.79 7.85 -1.30
CA ASP A 155 22.09 8.09 -2.72
C ASP A 155 23.42 7.44 -3.12
N ILE A 156 23.42 6.10 -3.13
CA ILE A 156 24.53 5.24 -3.53
C ILE A 156 24.13 4.43 -4.77
N ALA A 157 25.11 3.95 -5.53
CA ALA A 157 24.89 3.29 -6.81
C ALA A 157 23.91 2.11 -6.71
N GLU A 158 23.98 1.36 -5.61
CA GLU A 158 23.17 0.18 -5.29
C GLU A 158 21.68 0.52 -5.15
N ASN A 159 21.37 1.73 -4.68
CA ASN A 159 19.99 2.16 -4.41
C ASN A 159 19.33 2.88 -5.59
N LYS A 160 20.09 3.26 -6.63
CA LYS A 160 19.58 4.11 -7.73
C LYS A 160 18.33 3.55 -8.39
N ILE A 161 18.31 2.24 -8.67
CA ILE A 161 17.17 1.59 -9.31
C ILE A 161 15.95 1.61 -8.39
N GLU A 162 16.13 1.29 -7.11
CA GLU A 162 15.04 1.30 -6.13
C GLU A 162 14.47 2.70 -5.90
N ILE A 163 15.35 3.72 -5.79
CA ILE A 163 14.95 5.13 -5.72
C ILE A 163 14.15 5.52 -6.95
N ALA A 164 14.60 5.15 -8.16
CA ALA A 164 13.88 5.45 -9.40
C ALA A 164 12.50 4.81 -9.43
N ILE A 165 12.38 3.54 -9.04
CA ILE A 165 11.11 2.81 -8.97
C ILE A 165 10.14 3.48 -7.99
N ARG A 166 10.58 3.71 -6.74
CA ARG A 166 9.73 4.32 -5.70
C ARG A 166 9.29 5.73 -6.10
N ASN A 167 10.22 6.53 -6.60
CA ASN A 167 9.95 7.88 -7.07
C ASN A 167 8.97 7.89 -8.25
N TYR A 168 9.03 6.92 -9.15
CA TYR A 168 8.09 6.79 -10.25
C TYR A 168 6.67 6.51 -9.74
N ILE A 169 6.51 5.55 -8.82
CA ILE A 169 5.20 5.22 -8.24
C ILE A 169 4.62 6.44 -7.52
N GLU A 170 5.38 7.04 -6.61
CA GLU A 170 4.93 8.17 -5.79
C GLU A 170 4.58 9.39 -6.66
N ARG A 171 5.44 9.74 -7.62
CA ARG A 171 5.19 10.87 -8.53
C ARG A 171 3.97 10.66 -9.43
N THR A 172 3.66 9.41 -9.75
CA THR A 172 2.48 9.07 -10.57
C THR A 172 1.19 9.06 -9.76
N LEU A 173 1.22 8.56 -8.52
CA LEU A 173 0.02 8.25 -7.77
C LEU A 173 -0.34 9.27 -6.68
N LEU A 174 0.64 9.92 -6.05
CA LEU A 174 0.35 10.88 -4.98
C LEU A 174 -0.51 12.07 -5.45
N PRO A 175 -0.28 12.68 -6.63
CA PRO A 175 -1.15 13.76 -7.11
C PRO A 175 -2.60 13.34 -7.37
N ARG A 176 -2.87 12.02 -7.45
CA ARG A 176 -4.21 11.46 -7.67
C ARG A 176 -4.93 11.16 -6.36
N CYS A 177 -4.28 11.27 -5.20
CA CYS A 177 -4.87 10.98 -3.90
C CYS A 177 -5.71 12.19 -3.42
N GLN A 178 -6.96 11.93 -3.01
CA GLN A 178 -7.84 12.93 -2.39
C GLN A 178 -7.69 12.97 -0.86
N HIS A 179 -7.06 11.96 -0.27
CA HIS A 179 -6.77 11.90 1.15
C HIS A 179 -5.29 11.54 1.33
N LEU A 180 -4.53 12.43 1.96
CA LEU A 180 -3.11 12.26 2.16
C LEU A 180 -2.78 12.59 3.60
N THR A 181 -2.27 11.63 4.34
CA THR A 181 -1.85 11.79 5.74
C THR A 181 -0.40 11.40 5.88
N ALA A 182 0.28 11.94 6.89
CA ALA A 182 1.66 11.56 7.21
C ALA A 182 1.82 11.17 8.68
N ALA A 183 2.84 10.35 8.96
CA ALA A 183 3.18 9.99 10.33
C ALA A 183 3.78 11.15 11.15
N SER A 184 4.28 12.20 10.49
CA SER A 184 4.78 13.42 11.15
C SER A 184 4.77 14.63 10.22
N PRO A 185 4.80 15.86 10.78
CA PRO A 185 4.95 17.09 9.99
C PRO A 185 6.22 17.12 9.12
N MET A 186 7.31 16.50 9.59
CA MET A 186 8.56 16.43 8.81
C MET A 186 8.42 15.54 7.58
N ILE A 187 7.71 14.41 7.71
CA ILE A 187 7.41 13.52 6.57
C ILE A 187 6.48 14.24 5.59
N ALA A 188 5.42 14.88 6.09
CA ALA A 188 4.51 15.68 5.26
C ALA A 188 5.26 16.73 4.44
N GLN A 189 6.17 17.48 5.07
CA GLN A 189 7.00 18.48 4.40
C GLN A 189 7.94 17.86 3.35
N ALA A 190 8.55 16.71 3.64
CA ALA A 190 9.44 16.02 2.69
C ALA A 190 8.68 15.59 1.42
N TYR A 191 7.51 15.00 1.58
CA TYR A 191 6.63 14.64 0.46
C TYR A 191 6.13 15.87 -0.29
N GLY A 192 5.71 16.92 0.41
CA GLY A 192 5.26 18.15 -0.21
C GLY A 192 6.34 18.85 -1.02
N LYS A 193 7.58 18.92 -0.50
CA LYS A 193 8.73 19.46 -1.22
C LYS A 193 9.08 18.63 -2.46
N ARG A 194 8.98 17.30 -2.37
CA ARG A 194 9.42 16.39 -3.45
C ARG A 194 8.40 16.21 -4.57
N TYR A 195 7.12 16.15 -4.22
CA TYR A 195 6.03 15.78 -5.13
C TYR A 195 4.99 16.88 -5.32
N GLY A 196 5.07 17.99 -4.60
CA GLY A 196 4.12 19.10 -4.72
C GLY A 196 2.73 18.79 -4.17
N VAL A 197 2.63 17.83 -3.25
CA VAL A 197 1.36 17.42 -2.63
C VAL A 197 1.22 17.98 -1.23
N LYS A 198 -0.02 18.18 -0.77
CA LYS A 198 -0.30 18.55 0.62
C LYS A 198 -0.71 17.30 1.39
N MET A 199 -0.06 17.06 2.53
CA MET A 199 -0.41 16.00 3.47
C MET A 199 -0.88 16.61 4.78
N GLU A 200 -1.88 15.98 5.39
CA GLU A 200 -2.41 16.31 6.72
C GLU A 200 -1.64 15.62 7.85
#